data_AF-A0A7W1APU7-F1
#
_entry.id   AF-A0A7W1APU7-F1
#
_cell.length_a   1.000
_cell.length_b   1.000
_cell.length_c   1.000
_cell.angle_alpha   90.00
_cell.angle_beta   90.00
_cell.angle_gamma   90.00
#
_symmetry.space_group_name_H-M   'P 1'
#
loop_
_entity.id
_entity.type
_entity.pdbx_description
1 polymer ?
#
loop_
_entity_poly.entity_id
_entity_poly.type
_entity_poly.pdbx_seq_one_letter_code
_entity_poly.pdbx_strand_id
1 'polypeptide(L)'
;TELLYSGTRELTADFWDKHGKGMESWQQGGHTYYRLNGPLVPSLLLNEFLYLEKKDEAPFYATVKEIAGKTALLSTLKDYTHQKNNVWGITARNREQNFALNLLMNPDVDFVTLLGQAGTGKTLLTLAAGLMLTLEFKVYTEIIMTRVTVPVGEDIGFLPGTEEEKMNPWMGALEDNLDVLNKTDDEAGEWGRAATRDLIRSRIKVKSLNFMRGRTFINKFLIIDEAQNLTPKQMKTLITRAGPGTKVVCLGNIAQIDTPYLTEGSSGLTYVVDRFKGWSHSGHVTLQRGERSRLADHAAEVL
;
A
#
# COMPACT_ATOMS: atom_id res chain seq x y z
N THR A 1 -11.15 -9.75 20.76
CA THR A 1 -11.20 -9.31 19.35
C THR A 1 -9.88 -9.71 18.74
N GLU A 2 -9.85 -10.70 17.85
CA GLU A 2 -8.62 -11.00 17.11
C GLU A 2 -8.27 -9.77 16.28
N LEU A 3 -7.16 -9.10 16.62
CA LEU A 3 -6.65 -8.00 15.83
C LEU A 3 -6.33 -8.53 14.44
N LEU A 4 -6.83 -7.82 13.41
CA LEU A 4 -6.47 -8.11 12.03
C LEU A 4 -4.94 -8.12 11.89
N TYR A 5 -4.41 -9.07 11.13
CA TYR A 5 -2.99 -9.15 10.80
C TYR A 5 -2.47 -7.79 10.32
N SER A 6 -1.47 -7.23 10.99
CA SER A 6 -0.96 -5.88 10.74
C SER A 6 0.07 -5.81 9.60
N GLY A 7 0.63 -6.95 9.19
CA GLY A 7 1.75 -6.99 8.24
C GLY A 7 3.11 -6.75 8.87
N THR A 8 3.14 -6.47 10.18
CA THR A 8 4.35 -6.05 10.90
C THR A 8 4.46 -6.81 12.22
N ARG A 9 5.68 -7.05 12.65
CA ARG A 9 5.98 -7.70 13.93
C ARG A 9 7.15 -7.03 14.63
N GLU A 10 6.92 -6.64 15.87
CA GLU A 10 7.97 -6.24 16.78
C GLU A 10 8.78 -7.47 17.21
N LEU A 11 10.09 -7.38 17.07
CA LEU A 11 11.01 -8.38 17.59
C LEU A 11 11.34 -8.06 19.05
N THR A 12 11.51 -9.10 19.85
CA THR A 12 11.92 -8.96 21.25
C THR A 12 13.39 -8.53 21.33
N ALA A 13 13.76 -7.87 22.44
CA ALA A 13 15.12 -7.37 22.64
C ALA A 13 16.21 -8.47 22.59
N ASP A 14 15.83 -9.70 22.94
CA ASP A 14 16.65 -10.92 22.94
C ASP A 14 16.57 -11.71 21.61
N PHE A 15 16.04 -11.10 20.55
CA PHE A 15 15.88 -11.74 19.24
C PHE A 15 17.19 -12.34 18.73
N TRP A 16 18.28 -11.57 18.75
CA TRP A 16 19.58 -12.02 18.29
C TRP A 16 20.19 -13.10 19.19
N ASP A 17 19.90 -13.10 20.49
CA ASP A 17 20.36 -14.16 21.39
C ASP A 17 19.69 -15.51 21.07
N LYS A 18 18.40 -15.47 20.72
CA LYS A 18 17.60 -16.67 20.40
C LYS A 18 17.79 -17.18 18.97
N HIS A 19 18.20 -16.33 18.03
CA HIS A 19 18.23 -16.63 16.59
C HIS A 19 19.61 -16.46 15.93
N GLY A 20 20.59 -15.88 16.64
CA GLY A 20 21.91 -15.58 16.09
C GLY A 20 22.86 -16.76 16.02
N LYS A 21 22.60 -17.85 16.77
CA LYS A 21 23.46 -19.04 16.74
C LYS A 21 23.41 -19.73 15.38
N GLY A 22 24.55 -19.74 14.68
CA GLY A 22 24.64 -20.30 13.33
C GLY A 22 23.97 -19.45 12.25
N MET A 23 23.69 -18.18 12.56
CA MET A 23 23.17 -17.22 11.58
C MET A 23 24.24 -16.89 10.54
N GLU A 24 23.84 -16.87 9.28
CA GLU A 24 24.66 -16.39 8.17
C GLU A 24 24.18 -15.02 7.73
N SER A 25 25.11 -14.12 7.42
CA SER A 25 24.80 -12.80 6.86
C SER A 25 25.69 -12.47 5.68
N TRP A 26 25.11 -11.92 4.62
CA TRP A 26 25.84 -11.45 3.43
C TRP A 26 25.15 -10.25 2.80
N GLN A 27 25.88 -9.51 1.96
CA GLN A 27 25.34 -8.39 1.20
C GLN A 27 25.13 -8.78 -0.26
N GLN A 28 23.98 -8.43 -0.83
CA GLN A 28 23.68 -8.64 -2.24
C GLN A 28 22.70 -7.56 -2.72
N GLY A 29 23.00 -6.92 -3.85
CA GLY A 29 22.09 -5.94 -4.46
C GLY A 29 21.77 -4.73 -3.59
N GLY A 30 22.68 -4.32 -2.70
CA GLY A 30 22.45 -3.20 -1.76
C GLY A 30 21.62 -3.56 -0.53
N HIS A 31 21.27 -4.83 -0.35
CA HIS A 31 20.58 -5.34 0.84
C HIS A 31 21.50 -6.27 1.63
N THR A 32 21.34 -6.28 2.94
CA THR A 32 21.91 -7.31 3.81
C THR A 32 20.88 -8.41 4.02
N TYR A 33 21.29 -9.65 3.82
CA TYR A 33 20.49 -10.84 4.05
C TYR A 33 20.93 -11.52 5.34
N TYR A 34 19.97 -12.09 6.04
CA TYR A 34 20.20 -12.89 7.24
C TYR A 34 19.47 -14.22 7.10
N ARG A 35 20.22 -15.32 7.09
CA ARG A 35 19.65 -16.66 7.21
C ARG A 35 19.76 -17.08 8.67
N LEU A 36 18.62 -17.26 9.32
CA LEU A 36 18.56 -17.59 10.75
C LEU A 36 17.67 -18.79 11.01
N ASN A 37 17.91 -19.45 12.14
CA ASN A 37 17.07 -20.52 12.66
C ASN A 37 16.56 -20.11 14.04
N GLY A 38 15.33 -20.50 14.39
CA GLY A 38 14.88 -20.36 15.77
C GLY A 38 13.38 -20.52 16.00
N PRO A 39 12.95 -20.38 17.26
CA PRO A 39 11.57 -20.68 17.67
C PRO A 39 10.52 -19.74 17.07
N LEU A 40 10.91 -18.53 16.66
CA LEU A 40 9.97 -17.57 16.05
C LEU A 40 9.62 -17.97 14.61
N VAL A 41 10.55 -18.61 13.89
CA VAL A 41 10.46 -18.85 12.44
C VAL A 41 9.15 -19.52 12.00
N PRO A 42 8.66 -20.59 12.65
CA PRO A 42 7.42 -21.25 12.23
C PRO A 42 6.17 -20.38 12.30
N SER A 43 6.22 -19.26 13.03
CA SER A 43 5.11 -18.32 13.17
C SER A 43 5.22 -17.10 12.24
N LEU A 44 6.33 -16.96 11.51
CA LEU A 44 6.53 -15.87 10.57
C LEU A 44 5.70 -16.09 9.29
N LEU A 45 5.41 -14.99 8.59
CA LEU A 45 4.76 -15.02 7.29
C LEU A 45 5.65 -14.40 6.23
N LEU A 46 5.56 -14.88 4.98
CA LEU A 46 6.26 -14.24 3.86
C LEU A 46 5.78 -12.79 3.71
N ASN A 47 6.73 -11.91 3.37
CA ASN A 47 6.55 -10.46 3.27
C ASN A 47 6.10 -9.76 4.57
N GLU A 48 6.11 -10.45 5.72
CA GLU A 48 5.95 -9.80 7.03
C GLU A 48 7.17 -8.90 7.29
N PHE A 49 6.92 -7.68 7.77
CA PHE A 49 7.99 -6.77 8.19
C PHE A 49 8.33 -7.00 9.65
N LEU A 50 9.61 -7.19 9.90
CA LEU A 50 10.16 -7.35 11.24
C LEU A 50 10.88 -6.07 11.63
N TYR A 51 10.64 -5.59 12.85
CA TYR A 51 11.32 -4.43 13.38
C TYR A 51 11.85 -4.65 14.79
N LEU A 52 13.03 -4.09 15.07
CA LEU A 52 13.62 -4.02 16.39
C LEU A 52 14.16 -2.61 16.59
N GLU A 53 13.61 -1.89 17.56
CA GLU A 53 14.00 -0.54 17.92
C GLU A 53 14.48 -0.56 19.37
N LYS A 54 15.78 -0.36 19.57
CA LYS A 54 16.37 -0.22 20.91
C LYS A 54 16.78 1.22 21.11
N LYS A 55 16.65 1.69 22.35
CA LYS A 55 17.11 3.03 22.70
C LYS A 55 18.62 3.12 22.44
N ASP A 56 19.04 4.19 21.76
CA ASP A 56 20.44 4.49 21.44
C ASP A 56 21.14 3.50 20.47
N GLU A 57 20.39 2.63 19.81
CA GLU A 57 20.90 1.75 18.73
C GLU A 57 20.21 2.05 17.39
N ALA A 58 20.89 1.76 16.28
CA ALA A 58 20.28 1.86 14.97
C ALA A 58 19.13 0.84 14.84
N PRO A 59 17.95 1.24 14.32
CA PRO A 59 16.82 0.33 14.21
C PRO A 59 17.13 -0.76 13.18
N PHE A 60 16.69 -1.98 13.46
CA PHE A 60 16.74 -3.08 12.52
C PHE A 60 15.36 -3.25 11.88
N TYR A 61 15.30 -3.08 10.55
CA TYR A 61 14.11 -3.35 9.75
C TYR A 61 14.41 -4.37 8.67
N ALA A 62 13.60 -5.42 8.60
CA ALA A 62 13.73 -6.46 7.59
C ALA A 62 12.37 -6.96 7.11
N THR A 63 12.37 -7.66 5.99
CA THR A 63 11.22 -8.43 5.49
C THR A 63 11.58 -9.90 5.39
N VAL A 64 10.60 -10.77 5.65
CA VAL A 64 10.73 -12.22 5.50
C VAL A 64 10.64 -12.59 4.03
N LYS A 65 11.73 -13.12 3.46
CA LYS A 65 11.84 -13.51 2.05
C LYS A 65 11.53 -14.99 1.82
N GLU A 66 12.01 -15.87 2.70
CA GLU A 66 11.81 -17.32 2.59
C GLU A 66 11.62 -17.94 3.96
N ILE A 67 10.85 -19.03 4.02
CA ILE A 67 10.67 -19.86 5.22
C ILE A 67 10.81 -21.32 4.79
N ALA A 68 11.73 -22.05 5.43
CA ALA A 68 11.96 -23.47 5.24
C ALA A 68 12.08 -24.18 6.60
N GLY A 69 10.97 -24.75 7.08
CA GLY A 69 10.91 -25.40 8.39
C GLY A 69 11.16 -24.41 9.53
N LYS A 70 12.33 -24.52 10.18
CA LYS A 70 12.75 -23.62 11.26
C LYS A 70 13.76 -22.56 10.82
N THR A 71 14.06 -22.49 9.52
CA THR A 71 14.99 -21.53 8.95
C THR A 71 14.24 -20.46 8.16
N ALA A 72 14.60 -19.20 8.35
CA ALA A 72 14.06 -18.07 7.60
C ALA A 72 15.18 -17.28 6.92
N LEU A 73 14.90 -16.75 5.74
CA LEU A 73 15.72 -15.74 5.08
C LEU A 73 15.07 -14.38 5.28
N LEU A 74 15.78 -13.46 5.93
CA LEU A 74 15.41 -12.06 6.06
C LEU A 74 16.26 -11.20 5.12
N SER A 75 15.70 -10.08 4.68
CA SER A 75 16.42 -9.06 3.91
C SER A 75 16.14 -7.68 4.49
N THR A 76 17.18 -6.86 4.66
CA THR A 76 17.02 -5.48 5.12
C THR A 76 16.26 -4.64 4.12
N LEU A 77 15.51 -3.67 4.63
CA LEU A 77 14.71 -2.79 3.79
C LEU A 77 15.55 -1.69 3.14
N LYS A 78 15.06 -1.17 2.01
CA LYS A 78 15.53 0.13 1.52
C LYS A 78 14.96 1.22 2.42
N ASP A 79 15.81 2.15 2.83
CA ASP A 79 15.41 3.26 3.69
C ASP A 79 14.82 4.41 2.86
N TYR A 80 13.49 4.46 2.75
CA TYR A 80 12.76 5.52 2.08
C TYR A 80 12.58 6.78 2.93
N THR A 81 13.07 6.81 4.17
CA THR A 81 13.10 8.05 4.98
C THR A 81 14.21 8.99 4.51
N HIS A 82 15.24 8.45 3.87
CA HIS A 82 16.36 9.21 3.34
C HIS A 82 16.02 9.85 1.98
N GLN A 83 16.33 11.14 1.81
CA GLN A 83 15.98 11.94 0.61
C GLN A 83 16.47 11.33 -0.72
N LYS A 84 17.68 10.74 -0.75
CA LYS A 84 18.22 10.05 -1.93
C LYS A 84 17.38 8.85 -2.41
N ASN A 85 16.53 8.32 -1.54
CA ASN A 85 15.68 7.17 -1.84
C ASN A 85 14.23 7.58 -2.09
N ASN A 86 13.92 8.87 -2.24
CA ASN A 86 12.55 9.33 -2.48
C ASN A 86 11.87 8.60 -3.65
N VAL A 87 10.56 8.45 -3.55
CA VAL A 87 9.70 7.88 -4.58
C VAL A 87 8.85 9.01 -5.12
N TRP A 88 9.16 9.49 -6.32
CA TRP A 88 8.46 10.60 -6.97
C TRP A 88 8.43 11.85 -6.07
N GLY A 89 9.58 12.16 -5.47
CA GLY A 89 9.76 13.26 -4.52
C GLY A 89 9.16 13.02 -3.12
N ILE A 90 8.53 11.88 -2.87
CA ILE A 90 7.99 11.52 -1.55
C ILE A 90 8.99 10.67 -0.77
N THR A 91 9.25 11.07 0.48
CA THR A 91 9.98 10.28 1.48
C THR A 91 9.04 9.77 2.56
N ALA A 92 9.34 8.59 3.09
CA ALA A 92 8.61 8.04 4.24
C ALA A 92 8.89 8.89 5.48
N ARG A 93 7.84 9.23 6.23
CA ARG A 93 7.97 10.01 7.48
C ARG A 93 8.09 9.16 8.73
N ASN A 94 7.68 7.90 8.63
CA ASN A 94 7.71 6.95 9.73
C ASN A 94 7.92 5.52 9.20
N ARG A 95 8.12 4.58 10.13
CA ARG A 95 8.40 3.17 9.84
C ARG A 95 7.32 2.52 8.95
N GLU A 96 6.06 2.78 9.21
CA GLU A 96 4.93 2.17 8.50
C GLU A 96 4.87 2.63 7.04
N GLN A 97 5.13 3.92 6.79
CA GLN A 97 5.26 4.44 5.43
C GLN A 97 6.48 3.86 4.71
N ASN A 98 7.59 3.68 5.43
CA ASN A 98 8.79 3.03 4.87
C ASN A 98 8.50 1.58 4.45
N PHE A 99 7.74 0.85 5.26
CA PHE A 99 7.32 -0.52 4.95
C PHE A 99 6.35 -0.55 3.76
N ALA A 100 5.38 0.37 3.74
CA ALA A 100 4.45 0.50 2.62
C ALA A 100 5.19 0.78 1.30
N LEU A 101 6.16 1.69 1.27
CA LEU A 101 6.96 1.95 0.07
C LEU A 101 7.82 0.74 -0.35
N ASN A 102 8.38 -0.01 0.59
CA ASN A 102 9.10 -1.25 0.27
C ASN A 102 8.19 -2.30 -0.40
N LEU A 103 6.90 -2.41 -0.01
CA LEU A 103 5.95 -3.29 -0.71
C LEU A 103 5.54 -2.74 -2.07
N LEU A 104 5.16 -1.46 -2.12
CA LEU A 104 4.65 -0.81 -3.32
C LEU A 104 5.70 -0.82 -4.45
N MET A 105 6.96 -0.57 -4.10
CA MET A 105 8.09 -0.51 -5.02
C MET A 105 8.66 -1.88 -5.41
N ASN A 106 8.25 -2.97 -4.76
CA ASN A 106 8.73 -4.30 -5.09
C ASN A 106 7.91 -4.90 -6.25
N PRO A 107 8.49 -5.10 -7.46
CA PRO A 107 7.75 -5.66 -8.59
C PRO A 107 7.32 -7.12 -8.39
N ASP A 108 7.96 -7.87 -7.48
CA ASP A 108 7.63 -9.29 -7.22
C ASP A 108 6.37 -9.48 -6.35
N VAL A 109 5.83 -8.40 -5.78
CA VAL A 109 4.60 -8.42 -4.98
C VAL A 109 3.43 -7.96 -5.83
N ASP A 110 2.60 -8.89 -6.30
CA ASP A 110 1.46 -8.58 -7.16
C ASP A 110 0.29 -7.96 -6.42
N PHE A 111 0.07 -8.32 -5.15
CA PHE A 111 -1.09 -7.87 -4.38
C PHE A 111 -0.69 -7.16 -3.08
N VAL A 112 -1.01 -5.88 -2.98
CA VAL A 112 -0.71 -5.06 -1.80
C VAL A 112 -2.00 -4.59 -1.15
N THR A 113 -2.07 -4.68 0.17
CA THR A 113 -3.17 -4.09 0.94
C THR A 113 -2.60 -3.10 1.96
N LEU A 114 -3.04 -1.85 1.90
CA LEU A 114 -2.67 -0.82 2.87
C LEU A 114 -3.91 -0.43 3.67
N LEU A 115 -3.88 -0.74 4.96
CA LEU A 115 -4.89 -0.31 5.91
C LEU A 115 -4.40 0.88 6.70
N GLY A 116 -5.31 1.71 7.18
CA GLY A 116 -4.98 2.78 8.12
C GLY A 116 -6.01 3.88 8.11
N GLN A 117 -5.97 4.74 9.11
CA GLN A 117 -6.89 5.87 9.21
C GLN A 117 -6.67 6.89 8.08
N ALA A 118 -7.60 7.83 7.88
CA ALA A 118 -7.38 8.96 6.97
C ALA A 118 -6.11 9.73 7.37
N GLY A 119 -5.37 10.31 6.41
CA GLY A 119 -4.15 11.09 6.70
C GLY A 119 -2.88 10.28 7.00
N THR A 120 -2.90 8.94 6.93
CA THR A 120 -1.69 8.10 7.06
C THR A 120 -0.84 8.05 5.79
N GLY A 121 -1.31 8.63 4.69
CA GLY A 121 -0.57 8.74 3.42
C GLY A 121 -0.79 7.61 2.41
N LYS A 122 -1.71 6.66 2.67
CA LYS A 122 -1.99 5.50 1.79
C LYS A 122 -2.07 5.85 0.29
N THR A 123 -2.97 6.76 -0.07
CA THR A 123 -3.22 7.16 -1.46
C THR A 123 -2.03 7.89 -2.05
N LEU A 124 -1.42 8.83 -1.31
CA LEU A 124 -0.24 9.57 -1.75
C LEU A 124 0.95 8.65 -2.05
N LEU A 125 1.30 7.76 -1.11
CA LEU A 125 2.41 6.81 -1.28
C LEU A 125 2.16 5.86 -2.45
N THR A 126 0.93 5.39 -2.61
CA THR A 126 0.54 4.47 -3.69
C THR A 126 0.61 5.16 -5.05
N LEU A 127 0.14 6.41 -5.16
CA LEU A 127 0.25 7.20 -6.39
C LEU A 127 1.71 7.51 -6.73
N ALA A 128 2.52 7.90 -5.75
CA ALA A 128 3.95 8.14 -5.93
C ALA A 128 4.67 6.89 -6.47
N ALA A 129 4.44 5.73 -5.85
CA ALA A 129 4.99 4.46 -6.31
C ALA A 129 4.47 4.07 -7.69
N GLY A 130 3.16 4.22 -7.93
CA GLY A 130 2.54 3.94 -9.22
C GLY A 130 3.15 4.79 -10.35
N LEU A 131 3.37 6.09 -10.11
CA LEU A 131 4.00 7.00 -11.06
C LEU A 131 5.46 6.63 -11.32
N MET A 132 6.25 6.40 -10.26
CA MET A 132 7.64 5.94 -10.39
C MET A 132 7.73 4.65 -11.22
N LEU A 133 6.89 3.66 -10.93
CA LEU A 133 6.90 2.37 -11.62
C LEU A 133 6.34 2.44 -13.05
N THR A 134 5.50 3.43 -13.37
CA THR A 134 4.87 3.57 -14.70
C THR A 134 5.66 4.47 -15.64
N LEU A 135 6.12 5.63 -15.13
CA LEU A 135 6.76 6.67 -15.94
C LEU A 135 8.28 6.51 -15.97
N GLU A 136 8.90 6.34 -14.80
CA GLU A 136 10.36 6.28 -14.67
C GLU A 136 10.88 4.89 -15.00
N PHE A 137 10.42 3.87 -14.27
CA PHE A 137 10.91 2.49 -14.43
C PHE A 137 10.20 1.71 -15.53
N LYS A 138 9.07 2.21 -16.04
CA LYS A 138 8.30 1.61 -17.15
C LYS A 138 7.93 0.13 -16.93
N VAL A 139 7.75 -0.26 -15.67
CA VAL A 139 7.27 -1.59 -15.27
C VAL A 139 5.81 -1.77 -15.66
N TYR A 140 5.00 -0.73 -15.45
CA TYR A 140 3.58 -0.72 -15.83
C TYR A 140 3.34 0.27 -16.97
N THR A 141 2.30 0.00 -17.75
CA THR A 141 1.94 0.83 -18.91
C THR A 141 1.03 2.01 -18.52
N GLU A 142 0.24 1.84 -17.47
CA GLU A 142 -0.82 2.74 -17.06
C GLU A 142 -1.27 2.44 -15.62
N ILE A 143 -1.69 3.48 -14.91
CA ILE A 143 -2.31 3.41 -13.59
C ILE A 143 -3.82 3.45 -13.78
N ILE A 144 -4.53 2.45 -13.23
CA ILE A 144 -5.98 2.43 -13.22
C ILE A 144 -6.42 2.63 -11.78
N MET A 145 -7.27 3.61 -11.50
CA MET A 145 -7.79 3.86 -10.17
C MET A 145 -9.30 3.69 -10.16
N THR A 146 -9.81 2.95 -9.19
CA THR A 146 -11.24 2.83 -8.93
C THR A 146 -11.51 3.12 -7.46
N ARG A 147 -12.63 3.79 -7.19
CA ARG A 147 -13.08 4.11 -5.82
C ARG A 147 -14.48 3.58 -5.61
N VAL A 148 -14.70 2.99 -4.45
CA VAL A 148 -15.99 2.41 -4.07
C VAL A 148 -16.87 3.54 -3.54
N THR A 149 -18.02 3.75 -4.16
CA THR A 149 -18.96 4.78 -3.75
C THR A 149 -20.08 4.15 -2.94
N VAL A 150 -20.21 4.52 -1.66
CA VAL A 150 -21.41 4.27 -0.89
C VAL A 150 -22.26 5.54 -0.96
N PRO A 151 -23.50 5.50 -1.49
CA PRO A 151 -24.36 6.68 -1.49
C PRO A 151 -24.66 7.09 -0.04
N VAL A 152 -24.36 8.33 0.31
CA VAL A 152 -24.72 8.92 1.60
C VAL A 152 -26.03 9.67 1.42
N GLY A 153 -27.16 9.05 1.77
CA GLY A 153 -28.50 9.67 1.70
C GLY A 153 -29.52 8.93 0.84
N GLU A 154 -30.59 9.63 0.40
CA GLU A 154 -31.48 9.14 -0.67
C GLU A 154 -30.61 8.73 -1.86
N ASP A 155 -30.92 7.58 -2.46
CA ASP A 155 -30.29 7.11 -3.69
C ASP A 155 -30.06 8.34 -4.57
N ILE A 156 -28.80 8.75 -4.72
CA ILE A 156 -28.42 9.62 -5.82
C ILE A 156 -28.64 8.69 -7.01
N GLY A 157 -29.90 8.57 -7.46
CA GLY A 157 -30.29 7.72 -8.56
C GLY A 157 -29.31 8.00 -9.69
N PHE A 158 -28.98 6.97 -10.47
CA PHE A 158 -27.96 7.02 -11.54
C PHE A 158 -27.74 8.44 -12.04
N LEU A 159 -26.65 9.10 -11.59
CA LEU A 159 -26.32 10.45 -12.06
C LEU A 159 -26.41 10.42 -13.59
N PRO A 160 -27.36 11.12 -14.24
CA PRO A 160 -27.43 11.10 -15.68
C PRO A 160 -26.16 11.77 -16.19
N GLY A 161 -25.41 11.10 -17.06
CA GLY A 161 -24.11 11.58 -17.49
C GLY A 161 -23.13 10.48 -17.88
N THR A 162 -22.01 10.92 -18.43
CA THR A 162 -20.86 10.10 -18.82
C THR A 162 -20.19 9.47 -17.59
N GLU A 163 -19.36 8.44 -17.79
CA GLU A 163 -18.58 7.85 -16.69
C GLU A 163 -17.72 8.92 -15.98
N GLU A 164 -17.18 9.88 -16.73
CA GLU A 164 -16.33 10.97 -16.22
C GLU A 164 -17.10 11.90 -15.27
N GLU A 165 -18.30 12.35 -15.67
CA GLU A 165 -19.16 13.22 -14.85
C GLU A 165 -19.54 12.56 -13.52
N LYS A 166 -19.73 11.24 -13.51
CA LYS A 166 -19.99 10.45 -12.30
C LYS A 166 -18.77 10.36 -11.39
N MET A 167 -17.57 10.45 -11.96
CA MET A 167 -16.32 10.37 -11.22
C MET A 167 -15.85 11.74 -10.72
N ASN A 168 -16.43 12.86 -11.19
CA ASN A 168 -16.04 14.22 -10.83
C ASN A 168 -15.87 14.49 -9.33
N PRO A 169 -16.75 14.05 -8.41
CA PRO A 169 -16.56 14.28 -6.97
C PRO A 169 -15.26 13.67 -6.43
N TRP A 170 -14.76 12.61 -7.07
CA TRP A 170 -13.54 11.90 -6.68
C TRP A 170 -12.29 12.48 -7.32
N MET A 171 -12.45 13.15 -8.47
CA MET A 171 -11.35 13.76 -9.19
C MET A 171 -10.66 14.85 -8.35
N GLY A 172 -11.40 15.64 -7.57
CA GLY A 172 -10.81 16.68 -6.71
C GLY A 172 -9.77 16.12 -5.74
N ALA A 173 -10.10 15.07 -4.98
CA ALA A 173 -9.16 14.47 -4.03
C ALA A 173 -7.96 13.79 -4.71
N LEU A 174 -8.14 13.25 -5.92
CA LEU A 174 -7.03 12.77 -6.73
C LEU A 174 -6.14 13.93 -7.19
N GLU A 175 -6.73 15.01 -7.70
CA GLU A 175 -6.03 16.20 -8.15
C GLU A 175 -5.20 16.85 -7.03
N ASP A 176 -5.75 16.92 -5.81
CA ASP A 176 -5.01 17.41 -4.65
C ASP A 176 -3.72 16.59 -4.39
N ASN A 177 -3.81 15.26 -4.49
CA ASN A 177 -2.63 14.40 -4.35
C ASN A 177 -1.65 14.58 -5.51
N LEU A 178 -2.14 14.72 -6.75
CA LEU A 178 -1.29 14.97 -7.92
C LEU A 178 -0.59 16.33 -7.82
N ASP A 179 -1.25 17.35 -7.29
CA ASP A 179 -0.64 18.67 -7.08
C ASP A 179 0.49 18.62 -6.04
N VAL A 180 0.37 17.76 -5.01
CA VAL A 180 1.51 17.48 -4.10
C VAL A 180 2.67 16.81 -4.84
N LEU A 181 2.37 15.85 -5.71
CA LEU A 181 3.36 15.09 -6.50
C LEU A 181 3.97 15.89 -7.66
N ASN A 182 3.36 17.00 -8.06
CA ASN A 182 3.84 17.90 -9.11
C ASN A 182 4.75 19.03 -8.57
N LYS A 183 4.70 19.30 -7.26
CA LYS A 183 5.50 20.35 -6.61
C LYS A 183 6.98 20.00 -6.46
N THR A 184 7.37 18.79 -6.79
CA THR A 184 8.74 18.29 -6.60
C THR A 184 9.70 18.74 -7.70
N ASP A 185 9.21 19.47 -8.71
CA ASP A 185 9.94 19.87 -9.92
C ASP A 185 10.05 21.40 -10.01
N ASP A 186 10.63 22.04 -8.98
CA ASP A 186 10.80 23.50 -8.90
C ASP A 186 11.79 24.04 -9.94
N GLU A 187 12.67 23.20 -10.48
CA GLU A 187 13.65 23.57 -11.53
C GLU A 187 13.01 23.71 -12.92
N ALA A 188 11.90 23.01 -13.16
CA ALA A 188 11.12 23.15 -14.36
C ALA A 188 10.20 24.38 -14.21
N GLY A 189 10.42 25.43 -14.99
CA GLY A 189 9.52 26.60 -15.04
C GLY A 189 8.06 26.21 -15.30
N GLU A 190 7.12 27.16 -15.26
CA GLU A 190 5.67 26.90 -15.38
C GLU A 190 5.27 25.98 -16.54
N TRP A 191 5.98 26.09 -17.67
CA TRP A 191 5.74 25.28 -18.86
C TRP A 191 6.14 23.80 -18.69
N GLY A 192 7.24 23.52 -17.98
CA GLY A 192 7.67 22.15 -17.68
C GLY A 192 6.73 21.47 -16.69
N ARG A 193 6.23 22.21 -15.68
CA ARG A 193 5.20 21.71 -14.76
C ARG A 193 3.89 21.35 -15.46
N ALA A 194 3.45 22.15 -16.43
CA ALA A 194 2.25 21.85 -17.22
C ALA A 194 2.42 20.57 -18.06
N ALA A 195 3.55 20.40 -18.74
CA ALA A 195 3.85 19.21 -19.53
C ALA A 195 3.93 17.94 -18.66
N THR A 196 4.56 18.01 -17.49
CA THR A 196 4.62 16.91 -16.52
C THR A 196 3.23 16.54 -16.01
N ARG A 197 2.39 17.54 -15.70
CA ARG A 197 1.00 17.33 -15.27
C ARG A 197 0.16 16.62 -16.34
N ASP A 198 0.28 17.04 -17.60
CA ASP A 198 -0.45 16.43 -18.71
C ASP A 198 0.02 14.99 -18.97
N LEU A 199 1.33 14.75 -18.89
CA LEU A 199 1.90 13.39 -18.99
C LEU A 199 1.37 12.48 -17.88
N ILE A 200 1.36 12.94 -16.62
CA ILE A 200 0.81 12.21 -15.48
C ILE A 200 -0.67 11.88 -15.70
N ARG A 201 -1.48 12.89 -16.07
CA ARG A 201 -2.91 12.73 -16.35
C ARG A 201 -3.16 11.73 -17.49
N SER A 202 -2.30 11.71 -18.51
CA SER A 202 -2.42 10.76 -19.61
C SER A 202 -2.29 9.30 -19.16
N ARG A 203 -1.51 9.04 -18.09
CA ARG A 203 -1.21 7.70 -17.56
C ARG A 203 -2.13 7.23 -16.44
N ILE A 204 -2.93 8.12 -15.84
CA ILE A 204 -3.89 7.74 -14.79
C ILE A 204 -5.29 7.69 -15.40
N LYS A 205 -5.94 6.52 -15.31
CA LYS A 205 -7.34 6.33 -15.72
C LYS A 205 -8.20 6.04 -14.50
N VAL A 206 -9.08 6.97 -14.18
CA VAL A 206 -10.12 6.75 -13.16
C VAL A 206 -11.28 6.00 -13.81
N LYS A 207 -11.67 4.87 -13.22
CA LYS A 207 -12.68 3.95 -13.76
C LYS A 207 -13.67 3.48 -12.69
N SER A 208 -14.91 3.26 -13.10
CA SER A 208 -15.94 2.71 -12.22
C SER A 208 -15.72 1.21 -11.95
N LEU A 209 -16.28 0.70 -10.86
CA LEU A 209 -16.25 -0.75 -10.57
C LEU A 209 -16.92 -1.60 -11.67
N ASN A 210 -17.93 -1.06 -12.35
CA ASN A 210 -18.62 -1.74 -13.45
C ASN A 210 -17.73 -1.87 -14.69
N PHE A 211 -16.90 -0.87 -14.98
CA PHE A 211 -15.95 -0.92 -16.09
C PHE A 211 -14.96 -2.09 -15.97
N MET A 212 -14.63 -2.48 -14.74
CA MET A 212 -13.67 -3.54 -14.46
C MET A 212 -14.20 -4.94 -14.79
N ARG A 213 -15.52 -5.13 -14.82
CA ARG A 213 -16.15 -6.44 -15.04
C ARG A 213 -15.89 -6.95 -16.47
N GLY A 214 -15.54 -8.23 -16.60
CA GLY A 214 -15.35 -8.89 -17.89
C GLY A 214 -14.09 -8.48 -18.65
N ARG A 215 -13.22 -7.63 -18.07
CA ARG A 215 -11.92 -7.27 -18.66
C ARG A 215 -10.79 -8.09 -18.09
N THR A 216 -9.60 -8.00 -18.67
CA THR A 216 -8.35 -8.48 -18.10
C THR A 216 -7.31 -7.38 -18.26
N PHE A 217 -6.62 -7.03 -17.18
CA PHE A 217 -5.61 -5.99 -17.17
C PHE A 217 -4.23 -6.63 -17.22
N ILE A 218 -3.37 -6.19 -18.12
CA ILE A 218 -2.02 -6.73 -18.32
C ILE A 218 -1.03 -5.56 -18.21
N ASN A 219 0.04 -5.75 -17.44
CA ASN A 219 1.05 -4.70 -17.20
C ASN A 219 0.43 -3.38 -16.70
N LYS A 220 -0.51 -3.47 -15.75
CA LYS A 220 -1.20 -2.31 -15.15
C LYS A 220 -0.87 -2.16 -13.66
N PHE A 221 -0.93 -0.93 -13.16
CA PHE A 221 -0.92 -0.64 -11.73
C PHE A 221 -2.36 -0.29 -11.31
N LEU A 222 -3.08 -1.24 -10.73
CA LEU A 222 -4.49 -1.09 -10.36
C LEU A 222 -4.63 -0.69 -8.90
N ILE A 223 -5.25 0.46 -8.64
CA ILE A 223 -5.57 0.98 -7.31
C ILE A 223 -7.06 0.83 -7.06
N ILE A 224 -7.41 0.20 -5.95
CA ILE A 224 -8.79 0.09 -5.44
C ILE A 224 -8.85 0.85 -4.13
N ASP A 225 -9.42 2.06 -4.16
CA ASP A 225 -9.55 2.94 -3.01
C ASP A 225 -10.91 2.78 -2.31
N GLU A 226 -10.97 3.08 -1.01
CA GLU A 226 -12.11 2.80 -0.13
C GLU A 226 -12.55 1.33 -0.15
N ALA A 227 -11.58 0.41 -0.22
CA ALA A 227 -11.82 -1.00 -0.42
C ALA A 227 -12.55 -1.68 0.76
N GLN A 228 -12.61 -1.05 1.94
CA GLN A 228 -13.38 -1.54 3.08
C GLN A 228 -14.89 -1.64 2.78
N ASN A 229 -15.37 -0.85 1.82
CA ASN A 229 -16.77 -0.81 1.41
C ASN A 229 -17.14 -1.91 0.38
N LEU A 230 -16.19 -2.78 0.01
CA LEU A 230 -16.46 -3.93 -0.87
C LEU A 230 -16.90 -5.15 -0.07
N THR A 231 -17.82 -5.92 -0.63
CA THR A 231 -18.06 -7.31 -0.20
C THR A 231 -16.91 -8.23 -0.65
N PRO A 232 -16.70 -9.39 0.00
CA PRO A 232 -15.75 -10.41 -0.46
C PRO A 232 -15.95 -10.84 -1.92
N LYS A 233 -17.23 -10.91 -2.36
CA LYS A 233 -17.58 -11.25 -3.75
C LYS A 233 -17.14 -10.17 -4.74
N GLN A 234 -17.34 -8.89 -4.42
CA GLN A 234 -16.88 -7.79 -5.27
C GLN A 234 -15.35 -7.73 -5.30
N MET A 235 -14.70 -7.87 -4.15
CA MET A 235 -13.24 -7.90 -4.06
C MET A 235 -12.64 -9.02 -4.93
N LYS A 236 -13.15 -10.25 -4.81
CA LYS A 236 -12.76 -11.37 -5.69
C LYS A 236 -12.99 -11.05 -7.17
N THR A 237 -14.11 -10.40 -7.49
CA THR A 237 -14.43 -10.02 -8.87
C THR A 237 -13.39 -9.07 -9.46
N LEU A 238 -12.89 -8.12 -8.67
CA LEU A 238 -11.90 -7.12 -9.10
C LEU A 238 -10.49 -7.71 -9.19
N ILE A 239 -10.01 -8.38 -8.14
CA ILE A 239 -8.64 -8.92 -8.09
C ILE A 239 -8.41 -9.95 -9.21
N THR A 240 -9.41 -10.78 -9.52
CA THR A 240 -9.33 -11.77 -10.61
C THR A 240 -9.31 -11.17 -12.02
N ARG A 241 -9.32 -9.83 -12.15
CA ARG A 241 -9.10 -9.12 -13.42
C ARG A 241 -7.62 -8.86 -13.69
N ALA A 242 -6.75 -9.01 -12.69
CA ALA A 242 -5.31 -8.88 -12.86
C ALA A 242 -4.78 -10.05 -13.69
N GLY A 243 -4.33 -9.75 -14.91
CA GLY A 243 -3.53 -10.62 -15.74
C GLY A 243 -2.03 -10.42 -15.49
N PRO A 244 -1.17 -11.07 -16.29
CA PRO A 244 0.27 -11.05 -16.09
C PRO A 244 0.85 -9.64 -15.98
N GLY A 245 1.82 -9.49 -15.07
CA GLY A 245 2.52 -8.23 -14.82
C GLY A 245 1.65 -7.11 -14.25
N THR A 246 0.47 -7.41 -13.70
CA THR A 246 -0.40 -6.41 -13.06
C THR A 246 -0.23 -6.43 -11.55
N LYS A 247 0.04 -5.27 -10.97
CA LYS A 247 -0.03 -5.07 -9.51
C LYS A 247 -1.40 -4.53 -9.14
N VAL A 248 -1.99 -5.09 -8.09
CA VAL A 248 -3.25 -4.60 -7.49
C VAL A 248 -2.96 -4.11 -6.08
N VAL A 249 -3.36 -2.86 -5.80
CA VAL A 249 -3.22 -2.22 -4.49
C VAL A 249 -4.60 -1.86 -3.95
N CYS A 250 -5.00 -2.47 -2.83
CA CYS A 250 -6.22 -2.09 -2.12
C CYS A 250 -5.88 -1.15 -0.95
N LEU A 251 -6.55 -0.01 -0.91
CA LEU A 251 -6.42 0.99 0.14
C LEU A 251 -7.74 1.04 0.92
N GLY A 252 -7.67 1.16 2.24
CA GLY A 252 -8.89 1.34 3.02
C GLY A 252 -8.68 1.64 4.49
N ASN A 253 -9.80 1.85 5.18
CA ASN A 253 -9.87 2.09 6.61
C ASN A 253 -11.03 1.27 7.20
N ILE A 254 -10.74 0.15 7.87
CA ILE A 254 -11.77 -0.74 8.43
C ILE A 254 -12.64 -0.04 9.49
N ALA A 255 -12.10 0.97 10.19
CA ALA A 255 -12.87 1.77 11.14
C ALA A 255 -13.88 2.72 10.49
N GLN A 256 -13.86 2.85 9.16
CA GLN A 256 -14.69 3.77 8.39
C GLN A 256 -15.42 3.02 7.26
N ILE A 257 -16.23 2.04 7.65
CA ILE A 257 -17.16 1.37 6.76
C ILE A 257 -18.40 2.26 6.63
N ASP A 258 -18.66 2.75 5.42
CA ASP A 258 -19.72 3.74 5.18
C ASP A 258 -21.09 3.08 4.95
N THR A 259 -21.12 1.76 4.75
CA THR A 259 -22.35 1.01 4.44
C THR A 259 -22.86 0.21 5.64
N PRO A 260 -24.18 0.29 5.96
CA PRO A 260 -24.75 -0.46 7.09
C PRO A 260 -24.79 -1.98 6.83
N TYR A 261 -24.54 -2.42 5.60
CA TYR A 261 -24.58 -3.83 5.21
C TYR A 261 -23.25 -4.56 5.43
N LEU A 262 -22.18 -3.84 5.79
CA LEU A 262 -20.87 -4.41 6.07
C LEU A 262 -20.45 -4.11 7.50
N THR A 263 -19.60 -4.99 8.01
CA THR A 263 -18.92 -4.89 9.29
C THR A 263 -17.45 -5.18 9.05
N GLU A 264 -16.60 -4.93 10.05
CA GLU A 264 -15.19 -5.31 9.99
C GLU A 264 -14.99 -6.78 9.57
N GLY A 265 -15.78 -7.71 10.12
CA GLY A 265 -15.69 -9.14 9.82
C GLY A 265 -16.28 -9.54 8.46
N SER A 266 -17.16 -8.73 7.88
CA SER A 266 -17.80 -9.00 6.58
C SER A 266 -17.25 -8.17 5.43
N SER A 267 -16.32 -7.25 5.70
CA SER A 267 -15.62 -6.47 4.68
C SER A 267 -14.76 -7.37 3.78
N GLY A 268 -14.83 -7.11 2.48
CA GLY A 268 -13.99 -7.74 1.47
C GLY A 268 -12.51 -7.45 1.67
N LEU A 269 -12.17 -6.33 2.28
CA LEU A 269 -10.79 -5.97 2.60
C LEU A 269 -10.21 -6.83 3.72
N THR A 270 -10.92 -6.98 4.84
CA THR A 270 -10.56 -7.90 5.92
C THR A 270 -10.44 -9.34 5.40
N TYR A 271 -11.40 -9.76 4.57
CA TYR A 271 -11.40 -11.09 3.95
C TYR A 271 -10.13 -11.35 3.12
N VAL A 272 -9.69 -10.41 2.28
CA VAL A 272 -8.49 -10.64 1.46
C VAL A 272 -7.20 -10.53 2.25
N VAL A 273 -7.12 -9.65 3.26
CA VAL A 273 -5.95 -9.61 4.15
C VAL A 273 -5.75 -10.98 4.81
N ASP A 274 -6.82 -11.58 5.35
CA ASP A 274 -6.74 -12.89 5.99
C ASP A 274 -6.37 -14.02 5.01
N ARG A 275 -6.94 -14.01 3.80
CA ARG A 275 -6.73 -15.09 2.82
C ARG A 275 -5.41 -15.01 2.06
N PHE A 276 -4.82 -13.81 1.94
CA PHE A 276 -3.56 -13.61 1.22
C PHE A 276 -2.34 -13.61 2.14
N LYS A 277 -2.51 -13.47 3.47
CA LYS A 277 -1.37 -13.48 4.40
C LYS A 277 -0.51 -14.74 4.21
N GLY A 278 0.81 -14.54 4.08
CA GLY A 278 1.78 -15.61 3.84
C GLY A 278 1.95 -16.05 2.39
N TRP A 279 1.17 -15.54 1.42
CA TRP A 279 1.45 -15.76 0.00
C TRP A 279 2.64 -14.90 -0.46
N SER A 280 3.60 -15.52 -1.15
CA SER A 280 4.88 -14.92 -1.56
C SER A 280 4.75 -13.65 -2.41
N HIS A 281 3.65 -13.51 -3.15
CA HIS A 281 3.40 -12.37 -4.03
C HIS A 281 2.36 -11.40 -3.46
N SER A 282 2.11 -11.44 -2.15
CA SER A 282 1.30 -10.42 -1.48
C SER A 282 1.96 -9.83 -0.26
N GLY A 283 1.60 -8.58 0.04
CA GLY A 283 2.01 -7.88 1.25
C GLY A 283 0.86 -7.08 1.84
N HIS A 284 0.90 -6.94 3.16
CA HIS A 284 -0.03 -6.12 3.91
C HIS A 284 0.76 -5.18 4.82
N VAL A 285 0.29 -3.94 5.00
CA VAL A 285 0.75 -3.04 6.06
C VAL A 285 -0.46 -2.28 6.61
N THR A 286 -0.61 -2.29 7.93
CA THR A 286 -1.48 -1.36 8.65
C THR A 286 -0.67 -0.13 9.06
N LEU A 287 -1.06 1.04 8.59
CA LEU A 287 -0.55 2.34 8.98
C LEU A 287 -1.42 2.87 10.13
N GLN A 288 -0.89 2.84 11.34
CA GLN A 288 -1.57 3.30 12.55
C GLN A 288 -1.32 4.78 12.80
N ARG A 289 -0.12 5.29 12.47
CA ARG A 289 0.27 6.66 12.80
C ARG A 289 -0.07 7.62 11.65
N GLY A 290 -1.04 8.50 11.89
CA GLY A 290 -1.38 9.59 10.99
C GLY A 290 -0.35 10.72 11.04
N GLU A 291 -0.15 11.41 9.92
CA GLU A 291 0.65 12.65 9.84
C GLU A 291 -0.31 13.85 9.86
N ARG A 292 -1.26 13.83 10.81
CA ARG A 292 -2.37 14.76 10.86
C ARG A 292 -2.01 16.05 11.59
N SER A 293 -2.88 17.05 11.42
CA SER A 293 -2.84 18.23 12.28
C SER A 293 -3.32 17.87 13.69
N ARG A 294 -2.85 18.62 14.68
CA ARG A 294 -3.30 18.49 16.09
C ARG A 294 -4.82 18.47 16.25
N LEU A 295 -5.56 19.18 15.39
CA LEU A 295 -7.03 19.19 15.39
C LEU A 295 -7.62 17.85 14.99
N ALA A 296 -7.13 17.26 13.89
CA ALA A 296 -7.69 16.02 13.35
C ALA A 296 -7.29 14.78 14.18
N ASP A 297 -6.19 14.85 14.92
CA ASP A 297 -5.85 13.85 15.94
C ASP A 297 -6.81 13.93 17.13
N HIS A 298 -7.00 15.13 17.69
CA HIS A 298 -7.92 15.31 18.81
C HIS A 298 -9.36 14.93 18.46
N ALA A 299 -9.85 15.33 17.27
CA ALA A 299 -11.20 15.00 16.81
C ALA A 299 -11.44 13.49 16.68
N ALA A 300 -10.43 12.71 16.26
CA ALA A 300 -10.55 11.26 16.13
C ALA A 300 -10.54 10.52 17.49
N GLU A 301 -10.02 11.16 18.53
CA GLU A 301 -10.00 10.62 19.89
C GLU A 301 -11.31 10.88 20.64
N VAL A 302 -11.95 12.03 20.38
CA VAL A 302 -13.10 12.51 21.18
C VAL A 302 -14.48 12.35 20.53
N LEU A 303 -14.57 12.06 19.23
CA LEU A 303 -15.82 11.85 18.47
C LEU A 303 -15.99 10.38 18.09
#